data_AF-A0A9P9SA77-F1
#
_entry.id   AF-A0A9P9SA77-F1
#
_cell.length_a   1.000
_cell.length_b   1.000
_cell.length_c   1.000
_cell.angle_alpha   90.00
_cell.angle_beta   90.00
_cell.angle_gamma   90.00
#
_symmetry.space_group_name_H-M   'P 1'
#
loop_
_entity.id
_entity.type
_entity.pdbx_description
1 polymer ?
#
loop_
_entity_poly.entity_id
_entity_poly.type
_entity_poly.pdbx_seq_one_letter_code
_entity_poly.pdbx_strand_id
1 'polypeptide(L)'
;MAFDEPVLVTLPTFPEVTLLDSTPMSETSPTAPSANTELNKLCQIIKDKGLSDLLRNLPPATSITVEPQNRFVSTYPHKVCIGTLGSSPVWASLKETRHREQSADCAPDLFFYTGHSDAELKPSGPFHSLGNISMVDPFRAHWDLTHDMPKSDTEKSRHGSENRRGQFKSLVYWYLLNDAVGRNSKCHIPKAIPAYFASALKTLKPAKMNCAGLQYTQGSVSAETFTPPVCKAEVPHPEYPEDTCVTDLQSAFDQHVKLRARNAALMQQAAELKRKYEEILEERERVDSALQDNKRVMARLAEWLSEDSK
;
A
#
# COMPACT_ATOMS: atom_id res chain seq x y z
N MET A 1 29.61 62.10 72.79
CA MET A 1 30.44 60.88 72.93
C MET A 1 29.62 59.71 72.42
N ALA A 2 30.23 58.91 71.52
CA ALA A 2 29.80 57.61 70.97
C ALA A 2 28.55 57.60 70.05
N PHE A 3 28.76 57.59 68.72
CA PHE A 3 28.77 56.45 67.76
C PHE A 3 27.34 56.09 67.30
N ASP A 4 26.93 56.57 66.12
CA ASP A 4 26.97 55.86 64.81
C ASP A 4 26.12 54.58 64.80
N GLU A 5 24.96 54.62 64.12
CA GLU A 5 24.50 53.59 63.18
C GLU A 5 23.43 54.19 62.23
N PRO A 6 23.52 53.97 60.90
CA PRO A 6 22.47 54.34 59.96
C PRO A 6 21.42 53.21 59.85
N VAL A 7 20.16 53.50 60.18
CA VAL A 7 19.04 52.58 59.94
C VAL A 7 18.67 52.63 58.46
N LEU A 8 18.96 51.52 57.77
CA LEU A 8 18.62 51.25 56.38
C LEU A 8 17.09 51.24 56.17
N VAL A 9 16.65 51.98 55.13
CA VAL A 9 15.30 51.95 54.58
C VAL A 9 15.07 50.57 53.93
N THR A 10 14.12 49.80 54.48
CA THR A 10 13.64 48.55 53.87
C THR A 10 12.54 48.88 52.86
N LEU A 11 12.85 48.82 51.57
CA LEU A 11 11.85 48.78 50.50
C LEU A 11 11.22 47.37 50.41
N PRO A 12 9.96 47.26 49.97
CA PRO A 12 9.24 45.99 49.91
C PRO A 12 9.91 45.02 48.92
N THR A 13 10.24 43.84 49.43
CA THR A 13 10.66 42.68 48.65
C THR A 13 9.51 42.23 47.75
N PHE A 14 9.65 42.45 46.44
CA PHE A 14 8.88 41.68 45.46
C PHE A 14 9.42 40.24 45.47
N PRO A 15 8.56 39.20 45.51
CA PRO A 15 9.03 37.86 45.23
C PRO A 15 9.51 37.81 43.79
N GLU A 16 10.81 37.57 43.68
CA GLU A 16 11.54 37.16 42.49
C GLU A 16 10.80 35.99 41.84
N VAL A 17 10.36 36.17 40.60
CA VAL A 17 9.85 35.08 39.76
C VAL A 17 11.04 34.17 39.46
N THR A 18 11.25 33.20 40.33
CA THR A 18 12.15 32.07 40.06
C THR A 18 11.45 31.18 39.03
N LEU A 19 11.79 31.41 37.76
CA LEU A 19 11.80 30.35 36.76
C LEU A 19 12.77 29.26 37.23
N LEU A 20 12.43 28.00 36.90
CA LEU A 20 13.04 26.72 37.30
C LEU A 20 12.29 26.11 38.49
N ASP A 21 11.57 24.99 38.33
CA ASP A 21 12.06 23.77 37.71
C ASP A 21 10.90 23.05 37.00
N SER A 22 10.71 23.34 35.71
CA SER A 22 9.96 22.44 34.84
C SER A 22 10.90 21.31 34.48
N THR A 23 11.06 20.36 35.41
CA THR A 23 11.61 19.06 35.07
C THR A 23 10.73 18.53 33.94
N PRO A 24 11.22 18.34 32.71
CA PRO A 24 10.45 17.59 31.76
C PRO A 24 10.28 16.22 32.39
N MET A 25 9.03 15.83 32.67
CA MET A 25 8.70 14.43 32.78
C MET A 25 9.19 13.78 31.49
N SER A 26 10.40 13.21 31.55
CA SER A 26 10.84 12.20 30.62
C SER A 26 9.91 11.03 30.84
N GLU A 27 8.74 11.10 30.21
CA GLU A 27 8.01 9.93 29.82
C GLU A 27 8.98 9.14 28.93
N THR A 28 9.63 8.16 29.54
CA THR A 28 10.29 7.04 28.88
C THR A 28 9.22 6.20 28.18
N SER A 29 8.54 6.81 27.22
CA SER A 29 7.93 6.09 26.12
C SER A 29 9.05 5.25 25.51
N PRO A 30 8.86 3.94 25.28
CA PRO A 30 9.86 3.13 24.59
C PRO A 30 10.20 3.84 23.29
N THR A 31 11.45 4.30 23.16
CA THR A 31 11.90 5.09 22.01
C THR A 31 11.57 4.30 20.76
N ALA A 32 10.54 4.75 20.03
CA ALA A 32 10.04 4.02 18.88
C ALA A 32 11.21 3.69 17.94
N PRO A 33 11.32 2.43 17.49
CA PRO A 33 12.43 2.02 16.64
C PRO A 33 12.42 2.81 15.33
N SER A 34 13.59 2.90 14.70
CA SER A 34 13.69 3.45 13.34
C SER A 34 12.79 2.65 12.41
N ALA A 35 12.00 3.35 11.58
CA ALA A 35 11.13 2.71 10.60
C ALA A 35 11.91 1.78 9.66
N ASN A 36 13.16 2.13 9.33
CA ASN A 36 14.03 1.28 8.51
C ASN A 36 14.32 -0.07 9.18
N THR A 37 14.57 -0.06 10.49
CA THR A 37 14.83 -1.29 11.26
C THR A 37 13.59 -2.19 11.28
N GLU A 38 12.41 -1.61 11.50
CA GLU A 38 11.15 -2.35 11.50
C GLU A 38 10.78 -2.89 10.10
N LEU A 39 11.02 -2.11 9.04
CA LEU A 39 10.82 -2.55 7.66
C LEU A 39 11.73 -3.75 7.33
N ASN A 40 13.01 -3.67 7.70
CA ASN A 40 13.96 -4.76 7.47
C ASN A 40 13.56 -6.05 8.22
N LYS A 41 13.12 -5.93 9.48
CA LYS A 41 12.60 -7.06 10.25
C LYS A 41 11.39 -7.69 9.57
N LEU A 42 10.44 -6.87 9.12
CA LEU A 42 9.22 -7.35 8.47
C LEU A 42 9.54 -8.05 7.14
N CYS A 43 10.40 -7.44 6.31
CA CYS A 43 10.89 -8.03 5.07
C CYS A 43 11.58 -9.38 5.30
N GLN A 44 12.39 -9.50 6.35
CA GLN A 44 13.03 -10.76 6.71
C GLN A 44 12.00 -11.83 7.09
N ILE A 45 11.00 -11.50 7.91
CA ILE A 45 9.91 -12.42 8.28
C ILE A 45 9.15 -12.91 7.04
N ILE A 46 8.88 -12.03 6.08
CA ILE A 46 8.21 -12.39 4.82
C ILE A 46 9.07 -13.31 3.96
N LYS A 47 10.38 -13.04 3.89
CA LYS A 47 11.35 -13.88 3.19
C LYS A 47 11.43 -15.27 3.81
N ASP A 48 11.54 -15.37 5.13
CA ASP A 48 11.62 -16.64 5.87
C ASP A 48 10.36 -17.49 5.70
N LYS A 49 9.21 -16.85 5.46
CA LYS A 49 7.94 -17.52 5.18
C LYS A 49 7.71 -17.85 3.70
N GLY A 50 8.64 -17.50 2.82
CA GLY A 50 8.51 -17.72 1.37
C GLY A 50 7.39 -16.90 0.71
N LEU A 51 7.06 -15.73 1.27
CA LEU A 51 5.92 -14.91 0.83
C LEU A 51 6.34 -13.68 -0.01
N SER A 52 7.62 -13.51 -0.32
CA SER A 52 8.15 -12.33 -1.03
C SER A 52 7.47 -12.08 -2.37
N ASP A 53 7.19 -13.15 -3.12
CA ASP A 53 6.53 -13.06 -4.42
C ASP A 53 5.11 -12.50 -4.34
N LEU A 54 4.44 -12.61 -3.20
CA LEU A 54 3.06 -12.15 -3.03
C LEU A 54 2.99 -10.64 -2.78
N LEU A 55 4.09 -9.98 -2.42
CA LEU A 55 4.15 -8.52 -2.28
C LEU A 55 3.83 -7.80 -3.58
N ARG A 56 4.14 -8.40 -4.74
CA ARG A 56 3.83 -7.83 -6.06
C ARG A 56 2.33 -7.75 -6.37
N ASN A 57 1.49 -8.44 -5.59
CA ASN A 57 0.04 -8.40 -5.74
C ASN A 57 -0.59 -7.21 -4.99
N LEU A 58 0.19 -6.51 -4.16
CA LEU A 58 -0.25 -5.29 -3.50
C LEU A 58 -0.04 -4.08 -4.43
N PRO A 59 -0.90 -3.05 -4.32
CA PRO A 59 -0.60 -1.74 -4.90
C PRO A 59 0.82 -1.29 -4.51
N PRO A 60 1.64 -0.79 -5.45
CA PRO A 60 2.96 -0.32 -5.11
C PRO A 60 2.83 0.87 -4.14
N ALA A 61 3.73 0.97 -3.15
CA ALA A 61 3.70 2.05 -2.15
C ALA A 61 3.73 3.44 -2.80
N THR A 62 4.35 3.59 -3.97
CA THR A 62 4.38 4.82 -4.77
C THR A 62 3.03 5.24 -5.36
N SER A 63 2.08 4.32 -5.47
CA SER A 63 0.71 4.60 -5.95
C SER A 63 -0.27 4.94 -4.83
N ILE A 64 0.17 4.83 -3.57
CA ILE A 64 -0.66 5.06 -2.40
C ILE A 64 -0.33 6.43 -1.82
N THR A 65 -1.35 7.27 -1.67
CA THR A 65 -1.21 8.59 -1.05
C THR A 65 -1.23 8.45 0.47
N VAL A 66 -0.25 9.04 1.15
CA VAL A 66 -0.19 9.14 2.62
C VAL A 66 -0.14 10.62 2.98
N GLU A 67 -1.10 11.06 3.80
CA GLU A 67 -1.25 12.46 4.20
C GLU A 67 -1.19 12.62 5.72
N PRO A 68 -0.65 13.73 6.23
CA PRO A 68 -0.86 14.12 7.62
C PRO A 68 -2.36 14.27 7.92
N GLN A 69 -2.75 13.99 9.17
CA GLN A 69 -4.08 14.27 9.69
C GLN A 69 -3.95 15.00 11.03
N ASN A 70 -4.75 16.05 11.21
CA ASN A 70 -4.76 16.85 12.44
C ASN A 70 -6.06 16.68 13.22
N ARG A 71 -7.10 16.14 12.57
CA ARG A 71 -8.43 16.02 13.14
C ARG A 71 -8.54 14.99 14.26
N PHE A 72 -7.72 13.95 14.23
CA PHE A 72 -7.82 12.84 15.18
C PHE A 72 -6.47 12.60 15.84
N VAL A 73 -6.43 12.76 17.17
CA VAL A 73 -5.25 12.42 17.96
C VAL A 73 -5.01 10.91 17.85
N SER A 74 -3.83 10.53 17.36
CA SER A 74 -3.39 9.15 17.33
C SER A 74 -1.88 9.04 17.35
N THR A 75 -1.40 7.85 17.70
CA THR A 75 0.03 7.47 17.63
C THR A 75 0.61 7.61 16.22
N TYR A 76 -0.24 7.61 15.19
CA TYR A 76 0.14 7.74 13.78
C TYR A 76 -0.54 8.97 13.17
N PRO A 77 0.16 10.12 13.10
CA PRO A 77 -0.42 11.39 12.64
C PRO A 77 -0.65 11.42 11.12
N HIS A 78 -0.72 10.26 10.48
CA HIS A 78 -0.92 10.11 9.04
C HIS A 78 -2.09 9.16 8.75
N LYS A 79 -2.74 9.42 7.62
CA LYS A 79 -3.81 8.61 7.03
C LYS A 79 -3.38 8.14 5.64
N VAL A 80 -3.89 6.99 5.23
CA VAL A 80 -3.56 6.35 3.96
C VAL A 80 -4.79 6.36 3.05
N CYS A 81 -4.66 6.87 1.83
CA CYS A 81 -5.71 6.75 0.82
C CYS A 81 -5.70 5.32 0.28
N ILE A 82 -6.80 4.60 0.49
CA ILE A 82 -6.89 3.19 0.14
C ILE A 82 -7.69 2.93 -1.15
N GLY A 83 -8.37 3.97 -1.67
CA GLY A 83 -9.19 3.91 -2.86
C GLY A 83 -10.29 4.97 -2.85
N THR A 84 -11.38 4.71 -3.58
CA THR A 84 -12.49 5.66 -3.75
C THR A 84 -13.84 4.99 -3.54
N LEU A 85 -14.74 5.70 -2.87
CA LEU A 85 -16.15 5.37 -2.75
C LEU A 85 -16.95 6.34 -3.64
N GLY A 86 -17.39 5.88 -4.81
CA GLY A 86 -17.91 6.77 -5.84
C GLY A 86 -16.82 7.74 -6.30
N SER A 87 -17.06 9.04 -6.21
CA SER A 87 -16.08 10.09 -6.49
C SER A 87 -15.24 10.52 -5.28
N SER A 88 -15.53 10.01 -4.08
CA SER A 88 -14.89 10.47 -2.84
C SER A 88 -13.74 9.55 -2.42
N PRO A 89 -12.55 10.07 -2.09
CA PRO A 89 -11.45 9.25 -1.59
C PRO A 89 -11.77 8.68 -0.22
N VAL A 90 -11.29 7.46 0.01
CA VAL A 90 -11.43 6.72 1.27
C VAL A 90 -10.07 6.68 1.96
N TRP A 91 -10.05 7.19 3.18
CA TRP A 91 -8.86 7.29 4.02
C TRP A 91 -8.91 6.30 5.16
N ALA A 92 -7.86 5.49 5.33
CA ALA A 92 -7.65 4.66 6.50
C ALA A 92 -6.75 5.40 7.50
N SER A 93 -7.16 5.49 8.76
CA SER A 93 -6.37 6.05 9.85
C SER A 93 -6.28 5.07 11.02
N LEU A 94 -5.17 5.10 11.74
CA LEU A 94 -5.01 4.37 12.99
C LEU A 94 -5.25 5.32 14.17
N LYS A 95 -6.02 4.88 15.17
CA LYS A 95 -6.32 5.65 16.38
C LYS A 95 -6.02 4.84 17.64
N GLU A 96 -5.69 5.53 18.73
CA GLU A 96 -5.43 4.86 20.00
C GLU A 96 -6.63 4.05 20.49
N THR A 97 -6.33 2.86 21.01
CA THR A 97 -7.32 1.92 21.53
C THR A 97 -7.87 2.48 22.85
N ARG A 98 -9.18 2.74 22.91
CA ARG A 98 -9.83 3.35 24.10
C ARG A 98 -9.98 2.39 25.30
N HIS A 99 -9.64 1.11 25.16
CA HIS A 99 -9.95 0.09 26.15
C HIS A 99 -8.71 -0.67 26.67
N ARG A 100 -8.51 -0.51 27.99
CA ARG A 100 -7.72 -1.32 28.94
C ARG A 100 -6.20 -1.24 28.79
N GLU A 101 -5.60 -0.68 29.84
CA GLU A 101 -4.22 -0.85 30.32
C GLU A 101 -3.12 -0.73 29.25
N GLN A 102 -2.40 0.39 29.33
CA GLN A 102 -1.33 0.89 28.47
C GLN A 102 -0.18 -0.12 28.23
N SER A 103 -0.41 -1.18 27.47
CA SER A 103 0.67 -1.95 26.87
C SER A 103 1.10 -1.25 25.59
N ALA A 104 2.38 -0.86 25.51
CA ALA A 104 3.00 -0.33 24.30
C ALA A 104 2.85 -1.27 23.08
N ASP A 105 2.56 -2.56 23.31
CA ASP A 105 2.35 -3.57 22.27
C ASP A 105 0.89 -3.68 21.77
N CYS A 106 -0.05 -2.86 22.25
CA CYS A 106 -1.43 -2.91 21.78
C CYS A 106 -1.58 -2.22 20.41
N ALA A 107 -2.17 -2.93 19.44
CA ALA A 107 -2.34 -2.38 18.10
C ALA A 107 -3.50 -1.36 18.03
N PRO A 108 -3.27 -0.13 17.52
CA PRO A 108 -4.27 0.93 17.43
C PRO A 108 -5.47 0.50 16.60
N ASP A 109 -6.64 1.04 16.91
CA ASP A 109 -7.87 0.78 16.18
C ASP A 109 -7.84 1.39 14.79
N LEU A 110 -8.40 0.65 13.84
CA LEU A 110 -8.49 1.06 12.45
C LEU A 110 -9.83 1.76 12.20
N PHE A 111 -9.76 2.95 11.61
CA PHE A 111 -10.91 3.74 11.21
C PHE A 111 -10.81 4.14 9.76
N PHE A 112 -11.97 4.33 9.14
CA PHE A 112 -12.08 4.71 7.75
C PHE A 112 -12.95 5.96 7.61
N TYR A 113 -12.53 6.84 6.71
CA TYR A 113 -13.13 8.14 6.47
C TYR A 113 -13.31 8.37 4.98
N THR A 114 -14.27 9.22 4.63
CA THR A 114 -14.51 9.70 3.27
C THR A 114 -14.44 11.23 3.27
N GLY A 115 -13.82 11.82 2.25
CA GLY A 115 -13.71 13.28 2.12
C GLY A 115 -12.42 13.69 1.42
N HIS A 116 -12.45 14.82 0.71
CA HIS A 116 -11.31 15.30 -0.09
C HIS A 116 -10.26 16.04 0.75
N SER A 117 -10.67 16.56 1.91
CA SER A 117 -9.81 17.32 2.82
C SER A 117 -9.99 16.83 4.26
N ASP A 118 -9.02 17.14 5.14
CA ASP A 118 -9.08 16.74 6.56
C ASP A 118 -10.32 17.34 7.28
N ALA A 119 -10.70 18.56 6.90
CA ALA A 119 -11.88 19.26 7.39
C ALA A 119 -13.20 18.56 6.99
N GLU A 120 -13.21 17.90 5.83
CA GLU A 120 -14.39 17.23 5.28
C GLU A 120 -14.54 15.76 5.70
N LEU A 121 -13.54 15.17 6.37
CA LEU A 121 -13.56 13.76 6.71
C LEU A 121 -14.79 13.37 7.54
N LYS A 122 -15.62 12.51 6.95
CA LYS A 122 -16.76 11.88 7.60
C LYS A 122 -16.49 10.39 7.75
N PRO A 123 -16.93 9.74 8.84
CA PRO A 123 -16.84 8.29 8.95
C PRO A 123 -17.39 7.66 7.68
N SER A 124 -16.61 6.78 7.05
CA SER A 124 -17.17 6.00 5.95
C SER A 124 -18.34 5.21 6.55
N GLY A 125 -19.52 5.31 5.95
CA GLY A 125 -20.68 4.54 6.38
C GLY A 125 -20.43 3.03 6.31
N PRO A 126 -21.46 2.20 6.51
CA PRO A 126 -21.32 0.76 6.40
C PRO A 126 -20.72 0.36 5.03
N PHE A 127 -19.72 -0.52 5.06
CA PHE A 127 -18.78 -0.78 3.97
C PHE A 127 -19.33 -1.57 2.78
N HIS A 128 -20.62 -1.96 2.77
CA HIS A 128 -21.26 -2.58 1.60
C HIS A 128 -21.21 -1.68 0.35
N SER A 129 -20.95 -0.38 0.53
CA SER A 129 -20.88 0.58 -0.56
C SER A 129 -19.50 0.67 -1.24
N LEU A 130 -18.44 0.02 -0.75
CA LEU A 130 -17.07 0.16 -1.27
C LEU A 130 -16.91 -0.30 -2.74
N GLY A 131 -17.25 0.57 -3.67
CA GLY A 131 -17.29 0.28 -5.11
C GLY A 131 -15.93 -0.13 -5.68
N ASN A 132 -14.82 0.50 -5.27
CA ASN A 132 -13.46 0.23 -5.74
C ASN A 132 -12.40 0.67 -4.70
N ILE A 133 -11.97 -0.24 -3.82
CA ILE A 133 -10.85 0.02 -2.90
C ILE A 133 -9.74 -0.99 -3.19
N SER A 134 -8.63 -0.54 -3.78
CA SER A 134 -7.53 -1.39 -4.23
C SER A 134 -6.95 -2.28 -3.13
N MET A 135 -6.96 -1.82 -1.87
CA MET A 135 -6.51 -2.65 -0.72
C MET A 135 -7.54 -3.68 -0.28
N VAL A 136 -8.84 -3.42 -0.47
CA VAL A 136 -9.92 -4.34 -0.12
C VAL A 136 -10.15 -5.34 -1.24
N ASP A 137 -9.99 -4.96 -2.51
CA ASP A 137 -10.31 -5.79 -3.67
C ASP A 137 -9.71 -7.20 -3.61
N PRO A 138 -8.43 -7.42 -3.26
CA PRO A 138 -7.86 -8.75 -3.11
C PRO A 138 -8.51 -9.59 -2.00
N PHE A 139 -9.10 -8.91 -1.01
CA PHE A 139 -9.77 -9.49 0.16
C PHE A 139 -11.29 -9.37 0.08
N ARG A 140 -11.87 -8.84 -1.00
CA ARG A 140 -13.28 -8.42 -1.07
C ARG A 140 -14.22 -9.56 -0.71
N ALA A 141 -14.02 -10.74 -1.30
CA ALA A 141 -14.79 -11.93 -0.96
C ALA A 141 -14.72 -12.32 0.53
N HIS A 142 -13.58 -12.11 1.19
CA HIS A 142 -13.43 -12.37 2.61
C HIS A 142 -14.05 -11.24 3.46
N TRP A 143 -13.90 -10.00 3.01
CA TRP A 143 -14.42 -8.78 3.63
C TRP A 143 -15.94 -8.73 3.63
N ASP A 144 -16.57 -8.99 2.48
CA ASP A 144 -18.02 -9.03 2.29
C ASP A 144 -18.66 -10.05 3.25
N LEU A 145 -18.04 -11.21 3.45
CA LEU A 145 -18.48 -12.23 4.41
C LEU A 145 -18.27 -11.85 5.89
N THR A 146 -17.62 -10.73 6.19
CA THR A 146 -17.27 -10.32 7.57
C THR A 146 -18.06 -9.11 8.04
N HIS A 147 -18.35 -8.18 7.13
CA HIS A 147 -18.91 -6.89 7.47
C HIS A 147 -20.40 -6.94 7.83
N ASP A 148 -21.13 -7.92 7.25
CA ASP A 148 -22.57 -8.14 7.47
C ASP A 148 -22.86 -9.12 8.62
N MET A 149 -21.83 -9.74 9.19
CA MET A 149 -22.07 -10.65 10.31
C MET A 149 -22.53 -9.78 11.49
N PRO A 150 -23.76 -9.96 12.01
CA PRO A 150 -24.09 -9.42 13.32
C PRO A 150 -23.00 -9.88 14.29
N LYS A 151 -22.78 -9.14 15.38
CA LYS A 151 -21.99 -9.64 16.52
C LYS A 151 -22.67 -10.94 16.98
N SER A 152 -22.38 -12.07 16.35
CA SER A 152 -22.96 -13.33 16.72
C SER A 152 -22.20 -13.76 17.95
N ASP A 153 -22.91 -14.12 19.01
CA ASP A 153 -22.32 -14.46 20.31
C ASP A 153 -21.44 -15.72 20.28
N THR A 154 -21.27 -16.34 19.10
CA THR A 154 -20.34 -17.45 18.90
C THR A 154 -18.90 -16.95 18.71
N GLU A 155 -18.02 -17.41 19.61
CA GLU A 155 -16.60 -17.09 19.67
C GLU A 155 -15.86 -17.30 18.33
N LYS A 156 -16.24 -18.33 17.55
CA LYS A 156 -15.66 -18.62 16.23
C LYS A 156 -15.90 -17.52 15.19
N SER A 157 -17.11 -16.94 15.17
CA SER A 157 -17.46 -15.86 14.25
C SER A 157 -16.72 -14.58 14.60
N ARG A 158 -16.65 -14.27 15.90
CA ARG A 158 -15.87 -13.15 16.44
C ARG A 158 -14.39 -13.28 16.11
N HIS A 159 -13.80 -14.46 16.33
CA HIS A 159 -12.39 -14.71 16.04
C HIS A 159 -12.07 -14.56 14.53
N GLY A 160 -12.95 -15.06 13.66
CA GLY A 160 -12.81 -14.88 12.21
C GLY A 160 -12.89 -13.41 11.77
N SER A 161 -13.73 -12.59 12.42
CA SER A 161 -13.82 -11.16 12.16
C SER A 161 -12.59 -10.39 12.64
N GLU A 162 -12.12 -10.67 13.86
CA GLU A 162 -10.93 -10.06 14.44
C GLU A 162 -9.67 -10.35 13.61
N ASN A 163 -9.52 -11.58 13.12
CA ASN A 163 -8.38 -11.95 12.26
C ASN A 163 -8.35 -11.16 10.94
N ARG A 164 -9.51 -11.02 10.27
CA ARG A 164 -9.63 -10.28 9.00
C ARG A 164 -9.40 -8.77 9.18
N ARG A 165 -9.91 -8.18 10.27
CA ARG A 165 -9.60 -6.78 10.64
C ARG A 165 -8.11 -6.61 10.96
N GLY A 166 -7.49 -7.59 11.61
CA GLY A 166 -6.05 -7.64 11.85
C GLY A 166 -5.23 -7.66 10.56
N GLN A 167 -5.62 -8.49 9.58
CA GLN A 167 -5.00 -8.54 8.25
C GLN A 167 -5.06 -7.17 7.56
N PHE A 168 -6.23 -6.54 7.50
CA PHE A 168 -6.35 -5.22 6.86
C PHE A 168 -5.52 -4.16 7.58
N LYS A 169 -5.59 -4.12 8.92
CA LYS A 169 -4.77 -3.22 9.75
C LYS A 169 -3.28 -3.39 9.45
N SER A 170 -2.81 -4.63 9.28
CA SER A 170 -1.42 -4.90 8.97
C SER A 170 -0.97 -4.39 7.60
N LEU A 171 -1.87 -4.33 6.61
CA LEU A 171 -1.59 -3.72 5.30
C LEU A 171 -1.48 -2.20 5.42
N VAL A 172 -2.36 -1.55 6.18
CA VAL A 172 -2.26 -0.09 6.42
C VAL A 172 -0.93 0.24 7.10
N TYR A 173 -0.53 -0.56 8.08
CA TYR A 173 0.78 -0.45 8.73
C TYR A 173 1.94 -0.58 7.74
N TRP A 174 1.86 -1.50 6.77
CA TRP A 174 2.89 -1.65 5.75
C TRP A 174 3.10 -0.34 4.96
N TYR A 175 2.04 0.35 4.55
CA TYR A 175 2.16 1.61 3.81
C TYR A 175 2.63 2.77 4.69
N LEU A 176 2.11 2.89 5.92
CA LEU A 176 2.59 3.88 6.88
C LEU A 176 4.07 3.68 7.20
N LEU A 177 4.53 2.43 7.31
CA LEU A 177 5.93 2.11 7.54
C LEU A 177 6.82 2.51 6.35
N ASN A 178 6.38 2.22 5.12
CA ASN A 178 7.12 2.61 3.91
C ASN A 178 7.23 4.14 3.77
N ASP A 179 6.14 4.87 4.05
CA ASP A 179 6.16 6.34 4.07
C ASP A 179 7.07 6.88 5.20
N ALA A 180 6.99 6.31 6.41
CA ALA A 180 7.87 6.68 7.52
C ALA A 180 9.35 6.43 7.21
N VAL A 181 9.68 5.36 6.47
CA VAL A 181 11.04 5.11 5.96
C VAL A 181 11.47 6.20 5.00
N GLY A 182 10.62 6.57 4.02
CA GLY A 182 10.91 7.66 3.08
C GLY A 182 11.17 9.00 3.77
N ARG A 183 10.53 9.23 4.93
CA ARG A 183 10.69 10.43 5.77
C ARG A 183 11.77 10.30 6.86
N ASN A 184 12.55 9.21 6.90
CA ASN A 184 13.52 8.92 7.96
C ASN A 184 12.95 9.05 9.39
N SER A 185 11.70 8.64 9.58
CA SER A 185 10.94 8.79 10.81
C SER A 185 10.96 7.52 11.67
N LYS A 186 10.47 7.64 12.91
CA LYS A 186 10.26 6.50 13.81
C LYS A 186 8.88 5.88 13.57
N CYS A 187 8.79 4.55 13.67
CA CYS A 187 7.53 3.82 13.53
C CYS A 187 7.60 2.56 14.40
N HIS A 188 6.62 2.37 15.29
CA HIS A 188 6.57 1.20 16.17
C HIS A 188 5.54 0.19 15.66
N ILE A 189 5.98 -0.99 15.25
CA ILE A 189 5.08 -2.07 14.81
C ILE A 189 4.70 -2.95 16.01
N PRO A 190 3.41 -3.02 16.39
CA PRO A 190 2.96 -3.94 17.43
C PRO A 190 3.25 -5.41 17.06
N LYS A 191 3.60 -6.25 18.05
CA LYS A 191 4.00 -7.65 17.84
C LYS A 191 2.99 -8.52 17.07
N ALA A 192 1.70 -8.18 17.13
CA ALA A 192 0.66 -8.91 16.40
C ALA A 192 0.65 -8.60 14.89
N ILE A 193 1.13 -7.42 14.48
CA ILE A 193 1.05 -6.94 13.09
C ILE A 193 1.85 -7.82 12.11
N PRO A 194 3.10 -8.26 12.38
CA PRO A 194 3.83 -9.14 11.47
C PRO A 194 3.11 -10.47 11.19
N ALA A 195 2.45 -11.05 12.19
CA ALA A 195 1.69 -12.29 12.02
C ALA A 195 0.46 -12.08 11.13
N TYR A 196 -0.29 -11.00 11.36
CA TYR A 196 -1.41 -10.62 10.52
C TYR A 196 -0.98 -10.25 9.10
N PHE A 197 0.17 -9.60 8.92
CA PHE A 197 0.70 -9.26 7.60
C PHE A 197 1.02 -10.50 6.79
N ALA A 198 1.73 -11.46 7.39
CA ALA A 198 1.98 -12.75 6.73
C ALA A 198 0.68 -13.50 6.39
N SER A 199 -0.33 -13.44 7.26
CA SER A 199 -1.65 -14.02 7.00
C SER A 199 -2.38 -13.30 5.85
N ALA A 200 -2.29 -11.96 5.79
CA ALA A 200 -2.85 -11.16 4.73
C ALA A 200 -2.22 -11.52 3.37
N LEU A 201 -0.88 -11.58 3.29
CA LEU A 201 -0.19 -11.97 2.06
C LEU A 201 -0.58 -13.36 1.57
N LYS A 202 -0.70 -14.35 2.46
CA LYS A 202 -1.17 -15.71 2.08
C LYS A 202 -2.59 -15.72 1.53
N THR A 203 -3.41 -14.75 1.91
CA THR A 203 -4.80 -14.62 1.46
C THR A 203 -4.89 -13.88 0.13
N LEU A 204 -3.82 -13.18 -0.29
CA LEU A 204 -3.71 -12.62 -1.63
C LEU A 204 -3.65 -13.77 -2.64
N LYS A 205 -4.75 -14.01 -3.35
CA LYS A 205 -4.74 -14.90 -4.50
C LYS A 205 -3.80 -14.29 -5.55
N PRO A 206 -2.93 -15.07 -6.21
CA PRO A 206 -2.26 -14.59 -7.41
C PRO A 206 -3.34 -14.10 -8.37
N ALA A 207 -3.21 -12.85 -8.81
CA ALA A 207 -4.23 -12.20 -9.62
C ALA A 207 -4.55 -13.06 -10.85
N LYS A 208 -5.66 -13.80 -10.83
CA LYS A 208 -6.45 -13.90 -12.05
C LYS A 208 -7.00 -12.49 -12.23
N MET A 209 -6.30 -11.66 -13.00
CA MET A 209 -6.82 -10.38 -13.47
C MET A 209 -8.15 -10.67 -14.15
N ASN A 210 -9.24 -10.55 -13.40
CA ASN A 210 -10.59 -10.53 -13.95
C ASN A 210 -10.76 -9.15 -14.63
N CYS A 211 -10.20 -9.02 -15.82
CA CYS A 211 -10.58 -7.98 -16.78
C CYS A 211 -11.97 -8.25 -17.39
N ALA A 212 -12.88 -8.86 -16.62
CA ALA A 212 -14.21 -9.27 -17.09
C ALA A 212 -15.32 -8.27 -16.68
N GLY A 213 -14.97 -7.14 -16.06
CA GLY A 213 -15.94 -6.13 -15.59
C GLY A 213 -15.97 -4.82 -16.38
N LEU A 214 -15.07 -4.61 -17.33
CA LEU A 214 -15.06 -3.42 -18.19
C LEU A 214 -15.34 -3.83 -19.63
N GLN A 215 -16.55 -4.31 -19.89
CA GLN A 215 -17.15 -4.10 -21.20
C GLN A 215 -17.48 -2.61 -21.29
N TYR A 216 -16.50 -1.80 -21.69
CA TYR A 216 -16.81 -0.55 -22.36
C TYR A 216 -17.59 -0.96 -23.61
N THR A 217 -18.86 -0.62 -23.64
CA THR A 217 -19.62 -0.54 -24.88
C THR A 217 -18.76 0.24 -25.86
N GLN A 218 -18.35 -0.41 -26.95
CA GLN A 218 -17.85 0.26 -28.14
C GLN A 218 -18.98 1.13 -28.68
N GLY A 219 -19.16 2.31 -28.11
CA GLY A 219 -19.73 3.44 -28.82
C GLY A 219 -18.71 3.84 -29.87
N SER A 220 -19.01 3.56 -31.13
CA SER A 220 -18.29 4.12 -32.27
C SER A 220 -18.31 5.64 -32.15
N VAL A 221 -17.21 6.24 -31.69
CA VAL A 221 -16.98 7.66 -31.86
C VAL A 221 -15.99 7.78 -33.00
N SER A 222 -16.55 8.14 -34.16
CA SER A 222 -15.82 8.58 -35.34
C SER A 222 -14.81 9.66 -34.96
N ALA A 223 -13.60 9.51 -35.46
CA ALA A 223 -12.47 10.40 -35.21
C ALA A 223 -12.64 11.73 -35.96
N GLU A 224 -13.60 12.56 -35.57
CA GLU A 224 -13.65 13.96 -36.02
C GLU A 224 -14.01 14.88 -34.84
N THR A 225 -13.01 15.67 -34.46
CA THR A 225 -13.10 16.89 -33.65
C THR A 225 -13.48 16.73 -32.17
N PHE A 226 -12.51 16.29 -31.35
CA PHE A 226 -12.54 16.55 -29.91
C PHE A 226 -11.82 17.88 -29.62
N THR A 227 -12.55 18.98 -29.53
CA THR A 227 -12.04 20.23 -28.93
C THR A 227 -12.02 20.09 -27.41
N PRO A 228 -10.88 20.27 -26.74
CA PRO A 228 -10.83 20.22 -25.28
C PRO A 228 -11.67 21.37 -24.68
N PRO A 229 -12.32 21.15 -23.53
CA PRO A 229 -13.05 22.21 -22.85
C PRO A 229 -12.08 23.33 -22.45
N VAL A 230 -12.38 24.54 -22.91
CA VAL A 230 -11.70 25.76 -22.48
C VAL A 230 -12.06 25.99 -21.01
N CYS A 231 -11.09 25.81 -20.11
CA CYS A 231 -11.20 26.27 -18.74
C CYS A 231 -11.35 27.79 -18.74
N LYS A 232 -12.57 28.28 -18.59
CA LYS A 232 -12.79 29.66 -18.16
C LYS A 232 -12.48 29.72 -16.67
N ALA A 233 -11.24 30.04 -16.35
CA ALA A 233 -10.86 30.50 -15.02
C ALA A 233 -11.45 31.89 -14.84
N GLU A 234 -12.61 31.98 -14.20
CA GLU A 234 -13.05 33.23 -13.60
C GLU A 234 -12.57 33.26 -12.15
N VAL A 235 -11.92 34.37 -11.80
CA VAL A 235 -11.36 34.79 -10.51
C VAL A 235 -9.86 34.46 -10.31
N PRO A 236 -8.95 35.42 -10.62
CA PRO A 236 -7.54 35.31 -10.26
C PRO A 236 -7.33 35.53 -8.77
N HIS A 237 -6.73 34.55 -8.08
CA HIS A 237 -6.22 34.71 -6.72
C HIS A 237 -4.75 35.20 -6.78
N PRO A 238 -4.32 36.22 -6.02
CA PRO A 238 -3.09 36.97 -6.33
C PRO A 238 -1.75 36.29 -6.00
N GLU A 239 -1.71 35.00 -5.66
CA GLU A 239 -0.52 34.37 -5.06
C GLU A 239 0.06 33.16 -5.80
N TYR A 240 -0.46 32.79 -6.98
CA TYR A 240 0.11 31.68 -7.75
C TYR A 240 0.34 32.07 -9.21
N PRO A 241 1.59 32.05 -9.73
CA PRO A 241 1.82 32.22 -11.15
C PRO A 241 1.19 31.03 -11.91
N GLU A 242 0.18 31.33 -12.73
CA GLU A 242 -0.69 30.35 -13.41
C GLU A 242 0.04 29.46 -14.44
N ASP A 243 1.28 29.80 -14.81
CA ASP A 243 1.96 29.16 -15.93
C ASP A 243 2.74 27.88 -15.58
N THR A 244 3.07 27.63 -14.30
CA THR A 244 3.85 26.44 -13.90
C THR A 244 3.02 25.17 -13.73
N CYS A 245 1.73 25.28 -13.40
CA CYS A 245 0.88 24.13 -13.08
C CYS A 245 0.37 23.40 -14.34
N VAL A 246 0.09 24.13 -15.42
CA VAL A 246 -0.44 23.57 -16.67
C VAL A 246 0.65 22.82 -17.46
N THR A 247 1.89 23.33 -17.43
CA THR A 247 3.04 22.68 -18.09
C THR A 247 3.39 21.34 -17.46
N ASP A 248 3.27 21.22 -16.14
CA ASP A 248 3.60 20.00 -15.41
C ASP A 248 2.56 18.89 -15.66
N LEU A 249 1.29 19.25 -15.77
CA LEU A 249 0.20 18.30 -16.12
C LEU A 249 0.29 17.84 -17.57
N GLN A 250 0.59 18.73 -18.52
CA GLN A 250 0.76 18.35 -19.92
C GLN A 250 1.99 17.45 -20.10
N SER A 251 3.09 17.77 -19.42
CA SER A 251 4.30 16.95 -19.41
C SER A 251 4.04 15.55 -18.82
N ALA A 252 3.30 15.45 -17.72
CA ALA A 252 2.90 14.18 -17.13
C ALA A 252 1.99 13.36 -18.06
N PHE A 253 1.06 14.01 -18.76
CA PHE A 253 0.20 13.36 -19.74
C PHE A 253 1.00 12.82 -20.94
N ASP A 254 1.92 13.62 -21.48
CA ASP A 254 2.79 13.21 -22.59
C ASP A 254 3.70 12.04 -22.19
N GLN A 255 4.23 12.05 -20.96
CA GLN A 255 4.97 10.93 -20.40
C GLN A 255 4.11 9.67 -20.29
N HIS A 256 2.86 9.80 -19.82
CA HIS A 256 1.94 8.68 -19.72
C HIS A 256 1.60 8.09 -21.10
N VAL A 257 1.38 8.93 -22.12
CA VAL A 257 1.15 8.48 -23.50
C VAL A 257 2.38 7.74 -24.05
N LYS A 258 3.59 8.28 -23.84
CA LYS A 258 4.85 7.62 -24.23
C LYS A 258 5.04 6.27 -23.53
N LEU A 259 4.75 6.18 -22.23
CA LEU A 259 4.81 4.93 -21.48
C LEU A 259 3.80 3.91 -21.99
N ARG A 260 2.59 4.34 -22.35
CA ARG A 260 1.56 3.47 -22.93
C ARG A 260 1.97 2.91 -24.29
N ALA A 261 2.54 3.75 -25.16
CA ALA A 261 3.08 3.30 -26.44
C ALA A 261 4.25 2.32 -26.28
N ARG A 262 5.16 2.59 -25.34
CA ARG A 262 6.27 1.69 -25.01
C ARG A 262 5.79 0.35 -24.46
N ASN A 263 4.80 0.35 -23.57
CA ASN A 263 4.20 -0.89 -23.06
C ASN A 263 3.51 -1.70 -24.16
N ALA A 264 2.82 -1.04 -25.09
CA ALA A 264 2.23 -1.72 -26.25
C ALA A 264 3.30 -2.37 -27.15
N ALA A 265 4.41 -1.67 -27.41
CA ALA A 265 5.53 -2.21 -28.18
C ALA A 265 6.20 -3.40 -27.48
N LEU A 266 6.39 -3.32 -26.15
CA LEU A 266 6.94 -4.43 -25.36
C LEU A 266 6.02 -5.66 -25.37
N MET A 267 4.70 -5.45 -25.31
CA MET A 267 3.72 -6.55 -25.41
C MET A 267 3.75 -7.21 -26.79
N GLN A 268 3.92 -6.44 -27.87
CA GLN A 268 4.09 -6.99 -29.22
C GLN A 268 5.40 -7.79 -29.35
N GLN A 269 6.52 -7.26 -28.82
CA GLN A 269 7.80 -7.99 -28.80
C GLN A 269 7.71 -9.28 -27.99
N ALA A 270 7.03 -9.26 -26.84
CA ALA A 270 6.81 -10.46 -26.03
C ALA A 270 5.98 -11.51 -26.77
N ALA A 271 4.94 -11.09 -27.50
CA ALA A 271 4.14 -11.98 -28.32
C ALA A 271 4.96 -12.60 -29.48
N GLU A 272 5.81 -11.80 -30.14
CA GLU A 272 6.69 -12.29 -31.21
C GLU A 272 7.73 -13.28 -30.68
N LEU A 273 8.36 -12.99 -29.53
CA LEU A 273 9.31 -13.89 -28.88
C LEU A 273 8.65 -15.21 -28.48
N LYS A 274 7.42 -15.15 -27.96
CA LYS A 274 6.64 -16.35 -27.63
C LYS A 274 6.39 -17.20 -28.88
N ARG A 275 5.99 -16.58 -29.99
CA ARG A 275 5.77 -17.29 -31.26
C ARG A 275 7.05 -17.95 -31.78
N LYS A 276 8.18 -17.23 -31.77
CA LYS A 276 9.49 -17.79 -32.15
C LYS A 276 9.92 -18.95 -31.26
N TYR A 277 9.63 -18.86 -29.96
CA TYR A 277 9.92 -19.94 -29.02
C TYR A 277 9.09 -21.20 -29.31
N GLU A 278 7.80 -21.03 -29.63
CA GLU A 278 6.92 -22.13 -30.05
C GLU A 278 7.40 -22.77 -31.36
N GLU A 279 7.80 -21.97 -32.37
CA GLU A 279 8.41 -22.47 -33.62
C GLU A 279 9.69 -23.29 -33.36
N ILE A 280 10.56 -22.85 -32.45
CA ILE A 280 11.78 -23.58 -32.08
C ILE A 280 11.45 -24.90 -31.38
N LEU A 281 10.43 -24.93 -30.52
CA LEU A 281 10.00 -26.15 -29.83
C LEU A 281 9.47 -27.18 -30.82
N GLU A 282 8.63 -26.76 -31.78
CA GLU A 282 8.12 -27.66 -32.82
C GLU A 282 9.26 -28.23 -33.68
N GLU A 283 10.24 -27.41 -34.06
CA GLU A 283 11.37 -27.88 -34.85
C GLU A 283 12.27 -28.84 -34.06
N ARG A 284 12.46 -28.58 -32.76
CA ARG A 284 13.17 -29.51 -31.87
C ARG A 284 12.46 -30.87 -31.79
N GLU A 285 11.14 -30.89 -31.66
CA GLU A 285 10.36 -32.13 -31.65
C GLU A 285 10.48 -32.91 -32.97
N ARG A 286 10.48 -32.20 -34.12
CA ARG A 286 10.72 -32.84 -35.43
C ARG A 286 12.10 -33.47 -35.53
N VAL A 287 13.13 -32.74 -35.11
CA VAL A 287 14.52 -33.24 -35.12
C VAL A 287 14.68 -34.45 -34.20
N ASP A 288 14.10 -34.40 -32.99
CA ASP A 288 14.13 -35.52 -32.05
C ASP A 288 13.41 -36.77 -32.60
N SER A 289 12.28 -36.60 -33.28
CA SER A 289 11.57 -37.68 -33.96
C SER A 289 12.41 -38.31 -35.08
N ALA A 290 13.00 -37.48 -35.95
CA ALA A 290 13.87 -37.96 -37.03
C ALA A 290 15.10 -38.71 -36.50
N LEU A 291 15.68 -38.23 -35.38
CA LEU A 291 16.78 -38.90 -34.70
C LEU A 291 16.36 -40.28 -34.14
N GLN A 292 15.15 -40.40 -33.59
CA GLN A 292 14.63 -41.68 -33.12
C GLN A 292 14.42 -42.68 -34.26
N ASP A 293 13.89 -42.23 -35.39
CA ASP A 293 13.69 -43.09 -36.56
C ASP A 293 15.02 -43.56 -37.15
N ASN A 294 16.02 -42.66 -37.26
CA ASN A 294 17.37 -43.03 -37.66
C ASN A 294 17.99 -44.07 -36.71
N LYS A 295 17.81 -43.91 -35.38
CA LYS A 295 18.28 -44.92 -34.41
C LYS A 295 17.63 -46.29 -34.63
N ARG A 296 16.33 -46.33 -34.95
CA ARG A 296 15.62 -47.59 -35.26
C ARG A 296 16.15 -48.25 -36.53
N VAL A 297 16.39 -47.46 -37.58
CA VAL A 297 16.96 -47.98 -38.85
C VAL A 297 18.36 -48.56 -38.61
N MET A 298 19.22 -47.83 -37.88
CA MET A 298 20.57 -48.30 -37.55
C MET A 298 20.55 -49.57 -36.70
N ALA A 299 19.62 -49.69 -35.75
CA ALA A 299 19.47 -50.90 -34.93
C ALA A 299 19.08 -52.12 -35.79
N ARG A 300 18.15 -51.97 -36.74
CA ARG A 300 17.76 -53.04 -37.67
C ARG A 300 18.90 -53.45 -38.61
N LEU A 301 19.66 -52.47 -39.11
CA LEU A 301 20.85 -52.75 -39.93
C LEU A 301 21.90 -53.54 -39.16
N ALA A 302 22.14 -53.20 -37.90
CA ALA A 302 23.08 -53.91 -37.04
C ALA A 302 22.62 -55.36 -36.77
N GLU A 303 21.32 -55.57 -36.55
CA GLU A 303 20.72 -56.90 -36.38
C GLU A 303 20.92 -57.74 -37.64
N TRP A 304 20.59 -57.19 -38.82
CA TRP A 304 20.74 -57.87 -40.10
C TRP A 304 22.20 -58.25 -40.41
N LEU A 305 23.15 -57.34 -40.19
CA LEU A 305 24.58 -57.62 -40.37
C LEU A 305 25.11 -58.69 -39.40
N SER A 306 24.47 -58.87 -38.24
CA SER A 306 24.84 -59.91 -37.28
C SER A 306 24.31 -61.30 -37.64
N GLU A 307 23.23 -61.36 -38.44
CA GLU A 307 22.64 -62.61 -38.94
C GLU A 307 23.43 -63.19 -40.12
N ASP A 308 23.91 -62.34 -41.04
CA ASP A 308 24.71 -62.76 -42.21
C ASP A 308 26.12 -63.25 -41.87
N SER A 309 26.61 -63.02 -40.64
CA SER A 309 27.93 -63.46 -40.17
C SER A 309 27.93 -64.85 -39.51
N LYS A 310 26.78 -65.53 -39.45
CA LYS A 310 26.64 -66.89 -38.90
C LYS A 310 26.47 -67.93 -39.99
#